data_AF-A0A947HW36-F1
#
_entry.id   AF-A0A947HW36-F1
#
_cell.length_a   1.000
_cell.length_b   1.000
_cell.length_c   1.000
_cell.angle_alpha   90.00
_cell.angle_beta   90.00
_cell.angle_gamma   90.00
#
_symmetry.space_group_name_H-M   'P 1'
#
loop_
_entity.id
_entity.type
_entity.pdbx_description
1 polymer ?
#
loop_
_entity_poly.entity_id
_entity_poly.type
_entity_poly.pdbx_seq_one_letter_code
_entity_poly.pdbx_strand_id
1 'polypeptide(L)'
;MDHADFVHHVRVNEYLSAENPSGYRRRVALFAALGYAWIAGSLAAAATVGLWALRHLASGHVRMGWLFLLLGAIGLGWTSLRALWVRLDAQPDGHRLTPEQAPALFKLLAQVRRKVKGPRLDEVWLDDRFNASISQVPRFGLVGAPVNRLRIGLPMMMALDVPRLSAVLAHEYGHLRGNHGRFAAWIYRTRLSWMRMNEHLAEDDGAAAWLNRRFMAWYVPRFLARSFALARQDEYEADRISARLVGAETAGAALVEIEVKSSWMAEHFWRQHWQGATDQPLPQGPLKALRHLLATPPEDAFAQEALRQALRQLSHVDDTHPVLKERLAALSAPARLPTWSRKSALGLLGPQAEAWVQRFDQAWCRDRASTWKAHHQRQQSLKARVQGWRERADSLGSDELTMWATCERRLHSAVDTGALYAQVLSRNPAHAGALRGLVSVREDAALAERLGWLERLWQAGADHRSWAARRAVALLERPAPGTAMDDAGLKLWRQRLKDAQAQDDAVWDALCAPPWFQHLSRHDLNELEVDDVRTALGWHSPIERAWLVTRRLPEHSQRRTYLLFIDCPQLPEAQRPGLCRQLIQQLDLPGPVLPLCADDELKLADIERHTFGPFFGPLPHGPSEQAALRR
;
A
#
# COMPACT_ATOMS: atom_id res chain seq x y z
N MET A 1 2.96 -20.75 -16.64
CA MET A 1 1.55 -21.06 -16.31
C MET A 1 0.79 -19.78 -16.56
N ASP A 2 -0.28 -19.82 -17.35
CA ASP A 2 -1.02 -18.60 -17.65
C ASP A 2 -1.75 -18.09 -16.40
N HIS A 3 -2.09 -16.80 -16.36
CA HIS A 3 -2.78 -16.16 -15.24
C HIS A 3 -4.13 -16.84 -14.96
N ALA A 4 -4.88 -17.20 -16.01
CA ALA A 4 -6.15 -17.91 -15.88
C ALA A 4 -5.98 -19.28 -15.16
N ASP A 5 -4.93 -20.03 -15.49
CA ASP A 5 -4.61 -21.30 -14.84
C ASP A 5 -4.25 -21.12 -13.37
N PHE A 6 -3.51 -20.04 -13.05
CA PHE A 6 -3.16 -19.70 -11.67
C PHE A 6 -4.40 -19.34 -10.84
N VAL A 7 -5.28 -18.50 -11.39
CA VAL A 7 -6.56 -18.15 -10.75
C VAL A 7 -7.39 -19.39 -10.48
N HIS A 8 -7.50 -20.28 -11.47
CA HIS A 8 -8.21 -21.55 -11.31
C HIS A 8 -7.58 -22.41 -10.20
N HIS A 9 -6.25 -22.53 -10.20
CA HIS A 9 -5.54 -23.26 -9.15
C HIS A 9 -5.80 -22.68 -7.76
N VAL A 10 -5.79 -21.35 -7.58
CA VAL A 10 -6.10 -20.73 -6.28
C VAL A 10 -7.51 -21.11 -5.82
N ARG A 11 -8.53 -20.91 -6.66
CA ARG A 11 -9.93 -21.21 -6.31
C ARG A 11 -10.17 -22.67 -5.96
N VAL A 12 -9.60 -23.60 -6.74
CA VAL A 12 -9.69 -25.04 -6.43
C VAL A 12 -9.04 -25.35 -5.08
N ASN A 13 -7.89 -24.73 -4.82
CA ASN A 13 -7.17 -24.92 -3.57
C ASN A 13 -7.91 -24.33 -2.36
N GLU A 14 -8.62 -23.21 -2.53
CA GLU A 14 -9.49 -22.65 -1.49
C GLU A 14 -10.64 -23.58 -1.15
N TYR A 15 -11.30 -24.13 -2.16
CA TYR A 15 -12.34 -25.14 -1.97
C TYR A 15 -11.82 -26.37 -1.20
N LEU A 16 -10.67 -26.91 -1.62
CA LEU A 16 -10.03 -28.04 -0.96
C LEU A 16 -9.58 -27.72 0.48
N SER A 17 -9.15 -26.48 0.72
CA SER A 17 -8.77 -25.98 2.05
C SER A 17 -9.98 -25.88 2.97
N ALA A 18 -11.14 -25.45 2.44
CA ALA A 18 -12.38 -25.35 3.18
C ALA A 18 -13.00 -26.72 3.53
N GLU A 19 -12.96 -27.69 2.61
CA GLU A 19 -13.51 -29.04 2.84
C GLU A 19 -12.75 -29.83 3.91
N ASN A 20 -11.40 -29.83 3.86
CA ASN A 20 -10.58 -30.55 4.83
C ASN A 20 -9.33 -29.75 5.20
N PRO A 21 -9.44 -28.78 6.14
CA PRO A 21 -8.33 -27.90 6.50
C PRO A 21 -7.08 -28.66 6.99
N SER A 22 -7.28 -29.71 7.79
CA SER A 22 -6.18 -30.49 8.36
C SER A 22 -5.45 -31.33 7.30
N GLY A 23 -6.19 -31.97 6.40
CA GLY A 23 -5.65 -32.71 5.27
C GLY A 23 -4.96 -31.78 4.27
N TYR A 24 -5.54 -30.61 4.03
CA TYR A 24 -4.99 -29.60 3.15
C TYR A 24 -3.64 -29.08 3.64
N ARG A 25 -3.51 -28.75 4.93
CA ARG A 25 -2.22 -28.38 5.55
C ARG A 25 -1.14 -29.45 5.34
N ARG A 26 -1.47 -30.73 5.48
CA ARG A 26 -0.53 -31.83 5.18
C ARG A 26 -0.13 -31.86 3.71
N ARG A 27 -1.07 -31.64 2.78
CA ARG A 27 -0.77 -31.54 1.34
C ARG A 27 0.17 -30.37 1.04
N VAL A 28 -0.06 -29.20 1.63
CA VAL A 28 0.84 -28.04 1.48
C VAL A 28 2.22 -28.35 2.07
N ALA A 29 2.29 -29.00 3.23
CA ALA A 29 3.55 -29.42 3.86
C ALA A 29 4.35 -30.38 2.98
N LEU A 30 3.69 -31.41 2.41
CA LEU A 30 4.29 -32.37 1.49
C LEU A 30 4.77 -31.69 0.22
N PHE A 31 4.00 -30.74 -0.30
CA PHE A 31 4.39 -29.97 -1.48
C PHE A 31 5.59 -29.06 -1.17
N ALA A 32 5.62 -28.40 -0.02
CA ALA A 32 6.79 -27.65 0.45
C ALA A 32 8.03 -28.55 0.58
N ALA A 33 7.85 -29.76 1.14
CA ALA A 33 8.93 -30.75 1.29
C ALA A 33 9.49 -31.20 -0.07
N LEU A 34 8.67 -31.27 -1.13
CA LEU A 34 9.14 -31.54 -2.49
C LEU A 34 10.14 -30.47 -2.96
N GLY A 35 9.86 -29.19 -2.68
CA GLY A 35 10.80 -28.11 -2.96
C GLY A 35 12.13 -28.28 -2.20
N TYR A 36 12.07 -28.61 -0.90
CA TYR A 36 13.29 -28.87 -0.13
C TYR A 36 14.07 -30.10 -0.63
N ALA A 37 13.36 -31.16 -1.05
CA ALA A 37 13.97 -32.34 -1.65
C ALA A 37 14.69 -32.01 -2.96
N TRP A 38 14.16 -31.09 -3.76
CA TRP A 38 14.83 -30.57 -4.95
C TRP A 38 16.17 -29.90 -4.60
N ILE A 39 16.17 -28.97 -3.65
CA ILE A 39 17.39 -28.27 -3.19
C ILE A 39 18.41 -29.28 -2.65
N ALA A 40 17.98 -30.22 -1.82
CA ALA A 40 18.84 -31.26 -1.27
C ALA A 40 19.44 -32.15 -2.38
N GLY A 41 18.64 -32.50 -3.39
CA GLY A 41 19.09 -33.24 -4.58
C GLY A 41 20.12 -32.46 -5.39
N SER A 42 19.91 -31.16 -5.60
CA SER A 42 20.88 -30.28 -6.28
C SER A 42 22.20 -30.19 -5.51
N LEU A 43 22.15 -30.07 -4.18
CA LEU A 43 23.33 -30.07 -3.32
C LEU A 43 24.09 -31.40 -3.38
N ALA A 44 23.39 -32.54 -3.32
CA ALA A 44 24.00 -33.86 -3.42
C ALA A 44 24.64 -34.09 -4.80
N ALA A 45 23.98 -33.64 -5.88
CA ALA A 45 24.54 -33.70 -7.22
C ALA A 45 25.79 -32.82 -7.36
N ALA A 46 25.74 -31.58 -6.86
CA ALA A 46 26.87 -30.66 -6.83
C ALA A 46 28.06 -31.26 -6.07
N ALA A 47 27.83 -31.83 -4.88
CA ALA A 47 28.88 -32.47 -4.08
C ALA A 47 29.49 -33.67 -4.80
N THR A 48 28.67 -34.50 -5.44
CA THR A 48 29.11 -35.69 -6.17
C THR A 48 29.97 -35.32 -7.40
N VAL A 49 29.49 -34.37 -8.21
CA VAL A 49 30.22 -33.86 -9.39
C VAL A 49 31.51 -33.15 -8.96
N GLY A 50 31.45 -32.33 -7.91
CA GLY A 50 32.62 -31.64 -7.35
C GLY A 50 33.69 -32.61 -6.84
N LEU A 51 33.29 -33.65 -6.09
CA LEU A 51 34.21 -34.68 -5.62
C LEU A 51 34.84 -35.48 -6.77
N TRP A 52 34.04 -35.79 -7.79
CA TRP A 52 34.53 -36.48 -8.99
C TRP A 52 35.54 -35.63 -9.77
N ALA A 53 35.25 -34.34 -9.95
CA ALA A 53 36.18 -33.40 -10.58
C ALA A 53 37.48 -33.27 -9.77
N LEU A 54 37.39 -33.09 -8.44
CA LEU A 54 38.54 -33.02 -7.54
C LEU A 54 39.43 -34.26 -7.63
N ARG A 55 38.83 -35.46 -7.69
CA ARG A 55 39.58 -36.72 -7.83
C ARG A 55 40.38 -36.77 -9.14
N HIS A 56 39.79 -36.33 -10.26
CA HIS A 56 40.48 -36.28 -11.56
C HIS A 56 41.60 -35.23 -11.59
N LEU A 57 41.36 -34.05 -11.02
CA LEU A 57 42.38 -33.01 -10.82
C LEU A 57 43.56 -33.52 -9.97
N ALA A 58 43.28 -34.25 -8.89
CA ALA A 58 44.30 -34.83 -8.00
C ALA A 58 45.11 -35.96 -8.66
N SER A 59 44.53 -36.69 -9.63
CA SER A 59 45.22 -37.75 -10.39
C SER A 59 46.14 -37.23 -11.51
N GLY A 60 46.45 -35.93 -11.56
CA GLY A 60 47.38 -35.33 -12.53
C GLY A 60 46.81 -35.09 -13.93
N HIS A 61 45.54 -35.42 -14.18
CA HIS A 61 44.87 -35.22 -15.47
C HIS A 61 44.19 -33.84 -15.52
N VAL A 62 44.95 -32.78 -15.26
CA VAL A 62 44.43 -31.40 -15.22
C VAL A 62 44.04 -30.95 -16.63
N ARG A 63 42.74 -31.10 -16.95
CA ARG A 63 42.12 -30.53 -18.15
C ARG A 63 41.23 -29.37 -17.73
N MET A 64 41.20 -28.32 -18.55
CA MET A 64 40.38 -27.12 -18.30
C MET A 64 38.91 -27.45 -18.02
N GLY A 65 38.37 -28.50 -18.65
CA GLY A 65 37.00 -28.97 -18.41
C GLY A 65 36.71 -29.40 -16.95
N TRP A 66 37.69 -29.95 -16.24
CA TRP A 66 37.50 -30.34 -14.83
C TRP A 66 37.44 -29.13 -13.89
N LEU A 67 38.18 -28.07 -14.22
CA LEU A 67 38.12 -26.79 -13.49
C LEU A 67 36.74 -26.13 -13.68
N PHE A 68 36.23 -26.07 -14.90
CA PHE A 68 34.88 -25.54 -15.17
C PHE A 68 33.77 -26.37 -14.50
N LEU A 69 33.90 -27.70 -14.48
CA LEU A 69 32.94 -28.56 -13.76
C LEU A 69 32.96 -28.31 -12.25
N LEU A 70 34.13 -28.13 -11.65
CA LEU A 70 34.27 -27.81 -10.23
C LEU A 70 33.66 -26.43 -9.91
N LEU A 71 33.93 -25.42 -10.74
CA LEU A 71 33.32 -24.09 -10.59
C LEU A 71 31.80 -24.12 -10.72
N GLY A 72 31.27 -24.88 -11.68
CA GLY A 72 29.82 -25.09 -11.84
C GLY A 72 29.19 -25.79 -10.63
N ALA A 73 29.85 -26.80 -10.07
CA ALA A 73 29.41 -27.48 -8.85
C ALA A 73 29.40 -26.54 -7.64
N ILE A 74 30.44 -25.71 -7.49
CA ILE A 74 30.51 -24.68 -6.44
C ILE A 74 29.39 -23.65 -6.61
N GLY A 75 29.15 -23.17 -7.84
CA GLY A 75 28.07 -22.22 -8.14
C GLY A 75 26.68 -22.78 -7.83
N LEU A 76 26.41 -24.02 -8.24
CA LEU A 76 25.16 -24.72 -7.92
C LEU A 76 24.99 -24.94 -6.41
N GLY A 77 26.07 -25.32 -5.72
CA GLY A 77 26.07 -25.50 -4.27
C GLY A 77 25.81 -24.18 -3.53
N TRP A 78 26.49 -23.11 -3.94
CA TRP A 78 26.37 -21.78 -3.36
C TRP A 78 24.96 -21.19 -3.54
N THR A 79 24.40 -21.25 -4.75
CA THR A 79 23.03 -20.78 -5.04
C THR A 79 21.99 -21.56 -4.23
N SER A 80 22.14 -22.88 -4.13
CA SER A 80 21.28 -23.76 -3.33
C SER A 80 21.36 -23.46 -1.82
N LEU A 81 22.57 -23.20 -1.30
CA LEU A 81 22.78 -22.82 0.11
C LEU A 81 22.22 -21.42 0.42
N ARG A 82 22.40 -20.46 -0.49
CA ARG A 82 21.88 -19.10 -0.35
C ARG A 82 20.35 -19.09 -0.30
N ALA A 83 19.67 -19.98 -1.04
CA ALA A 83 18.21 -20.14 -1.00
C ALA A 83 17.66 -20.55 0.38
N LEU A 84 18.46 -21.25 1.19
CA LEU A 84 18.11 -21.67 2.55
C LEU A 84 18.37 -20.57 3.60
N TRP A 85 19.15 -19.54 3.25
CA TRP A 85 19.64 -18.53 4.20
C TRP A 85 18.84 -17.24 4.12
N VAL A 86 17.63 -17.22 4.68
CA VAL A 86 16.86 -15.98 4.89
C VAL A 86 17.06 -15.51 6.32
N ARG A 87 17.85 -14.44 6.52
CA ARG A 87 17.89 -13.72 7.79
C ARG A 87 16.67 -12.81 7.89
N LEU A 88 15.88 -12.98 8.94
CA LEU A 88 14.75 -12.11 9.30
C LEU A 88 15.11 -11.26 10.53
N ASP A 89 16.33 -10.76 10.56
CA ASP A 89 16.83 -9.95 11.68
C ASP A 89 16.73 -8.46 11.31
N ALA A 90 15.51 -7.96 11.21
CA ALA A 90 15.26 -6.53 11.32
C ALA A 90 15.05 -6.22 12.80
N GLN A 91 15.88 -5.33 13.35
CA GLN A 91 15.66 -4.78 14.69
C GLN A 91 14.26 -4.12 14.70
N PRO A 92 13.42 -4.40 15.70
CA PRO A 92 12.07 -3.86 15.70
C PRO A 92 12.12 -2.34 15.94
N ASP A 93 11.54 -1.58 15.02
CA ASP A 93 11.22 -0.17 15.25
C ASP A 93 10.22 -0.03 16.40
N GLY A 94 10.32 1.05 17.18
CA GLY A 94 9.42 1.37 18.29
C GLY A 94 10.05 1.22 19.67
N HIS A 95 9.21 1.21 20.71
CA HIS A 95 9.64 1.13 22.10
C HIS A 95 9.14 -0.14 22.78
N ARG A 96 10.04 -0.90 23.39
CA ARG A 96 9.68 -2.09 24.16
C ARG A 96 8.99 -1.69 25.47
N LEU A 97 7.78 -2.20 25.67
CA LEU A 97 7.02 -1.99 26.90
C LEU A 97 7.36 -3.06 27.94
N THR A 98 7.44 -2.65 29.20
CA THR A 98 7.51 -3.54 30.35
C THR A 98 6.16 -3.64 31.07
N PRO A 99 5.91 -4.72 31.84
CA PRO A 99 4.69 -4.87 32.64
C PRO A 99 4.44 -3.71 33.62
N GLU A 100 5.51 -3.09 34.13
CA GLU A 100 5.45 -1.96 35.06
C GLU A 100 5.00 -0.68 34.36
N GLN A 101 5.34 -0.50 33.08
CA GLN A 101 4.95 0.67 32.30
C GLN A 101 3.47 0.65 31.88
N ALA A 102 2.91 -0.53 31.60
CA ALA A 102 1.53 -0.68 31.11
C ALA A 102 0.80 -1.89 31.75
N PRO A 103 0.57 -1.90 33.08
CA PRO A 103 0.07 -3.07 33.79
C PRO A 103 -1.33 -3.52 33.30
N ALA A 104 -2.19 -2.56 32.95
CA ALA A 104 -3.52 -2.86 32.42
C ALA A 104 -3.46 -3.53 31.04
N LEU A 105 -2.57 -3.08 30.16
CA LEU A 105 -2.32 -3.73 28.86
C LEU A 105 -1.83 -5.17 29.05
N PHE A 106 -0.81 -5.40 29.91
CA PHE A 106 -0.29 -6.75 30.16
C PHE A 106 -1.34 -7.67 30.80
N LYS A 107 -2.22 -7.14 31.66
CA LYS A 107 -3.37 -7.88 32.20
C LYS A 107 -4.33 -8.29 31.09
N LEU A 108 -4.65 -7.40 30.15
CA LEU A 108 -5.49 -7.71 28.99
C LEU A 108 -4.84 -8.79 28.13
N LEU A 109 -3.55 -8.65 27.79
CA LEU A 109 -2.80 -9.65 27.02
C LEU A 109 -2.81 -11.02 27.70
N ALA A 110 -2.65 -11.07 29.02
CA ALA A 110 -2.75 -12.32 29.78
C ALA A 110 -4.17 -12.93 29.75
N GLN A 111 -5.23 -12.12 29.70
CA GLN A 111 -6.60 -12.60 29.55
C GLN A 111 -6.86 -13.14 28.15
N VAL A 112 -6.47 -12.40 27.10
CA VAL A 112 -6.59 -12.82 25.71
C VAL A 112 -5.83 -14.13 25.50
N ARG A 113 -4.56 -14.20 25.93
CA ARG A 113 -3.74 -15.42 25.87
C ARG A 113 -4.43 -16.63 26.48
N ARG A 114 -4.97 -16.48 27.71
CA ARG A 114 -5.64 -17.59 28.42
C ARG A 114 -6.86 -18.09 27.67
N LYS A 115 -7.69 -17.18 27.14
CA LYS A 115 -8.92 -17.53 26.42
C LYS A 115 -8.62 -18.15 25.04
N VAL A 116 -7.62 -17.64 24.32
CA VAL A 116 -7.19 -18.20 23.03
C VAL A 116 -6.36 -19.49 23.18
N LYS A 117 -5.84 -19.75 24.38
CA LYS A 117 -4.87 -20.82 24.69
C LYS A 117 -3.59 -20.69 23.85
N GLY A 118 -3.11 -19.45 23.69
CA GLY A 118 -1.92 -19.10 22.91
C GLY A 118 -0.61 -19.20 23.72
N PRO A 119 0.56 -19.19 23.03
CA PRO A 119 1.86 -19.17 23.70
C PRO A 119 2.10 -17.87 24.46
N ARG A 120 3.15 -17.83 25.29
CA ARG A 120 3.56 -16.61 26.00
C ARG A 120 4.16 -15.62 25.01
N LEU A 121 3.85 -14.33 25.17
CA LEU A 121 4.59 -13.24 24.52
C LEU A 121 5.86 -12.95 25.31
N ASP A 122 6.97 -12.88 24.61
CA ASP A 122 8.29 -12.60 25.17
C ASP A 122 8.58 -11.10 25.14
N GLU A 123 8.06 -10.41 24.12
CA GLU A 123 8.26 -8.98 23.92
C GLU A 123 6.97 -8.30 23.46
N VAL A 124 6.72 -7.10 24.00
CA VAL A 124 5.62 -6.22 23.60
C VAL A 124 6.24 -4.89 23.20
N TRP A 125 5.96 -4.43 21.99
CA TRP A 125 6.49 -3.20 21.41
C TRP A 125 5.35 -2.25 21.07
N LEU A 126 5.58 -0.98 21.32
CA LEU A 126 4.71 0.13 20.97
C LEU A 126 5.35 0.88 19.80
N ASP A 127 4.59 1.17 18.75
CA ASP A 127 5.04 1.96 17.60
C ASP A 127 4.02 3.04 17.21
N ASP A 128 4.31 3.82 16.17
CA ASP A 128 3.48 4.91 15.67
C ASP A 128 2.58 4.52 14.48
N ARG A 129 2.50 3.23 14.14
CA ARG A 129 1.75 2.76 12.97
C ARG A 129 0.28 2.49 13.32
N PHE A 130 -0.64 2.63 12.37
CA PHE A 130 -2.03 2.21 12.58
C PHE A 130 -2.18 0.70 12.35
N ASN A 131 -1.52 -0.12 13.17
CA ASN A 131 -1.51 -1.57 13.02
C ASN A 131 -1.32 -2.29 14.37
N ALA A 132 -1.61 -3.59 14.42
CA ALA A 132 -1.14 -4.49 15.46
C ALA A 132 -0.74 -5.81 14.81
N SER A 133 0.38 -6.41 15.24
CA SER A 133 0.81 -7.69 14.69
C SER A 133 1.56 -8.53 15.71
N ILE A 134 1.46 -9.85 15.60
CA ILE A 134 2.30 -10.76 16.35
C ILE A 134 3.18 -11.59 15.41
N SER A 135 4.49 -11.61 15.67
CA SER A 135 5.47 -12.36 14.89
C SER A 135 6.29 -13.31 15.75
N GLN A 136 6.68 -14.45 15.16
CA GLN A 136 7.60 -15.42 15.77
C GLN A 136 8.99 -15.26 15.15
N VAL A 137 9.92 -14.67 15.89
CA VAL A 137 11.29 -14.44 15.41
C VAL A 137 12.20 -15.57 15.91
N PRO A 138 12.92 -16.29 15.02
CA PRO A 138 13.88 -17.31 15.45
C PRO A 138 15.05 -16.69 16.22
N ARG A 139 15.44 -17.30 17.35
CA ARG A 139 16.52 -16.78 18.21
C ARG A 139 17.93 -17.13 17.72
N PHE A 140 18.11 -18.28 17.07
CA PHE A 140 19.38 -18.72 16.44
C PHE A 140 19.12 -19.41 15.08
N GLY A 141 18.45 -18.72 14.15
CA GLY A 141 18.10 -19.30 12.86
C GLY A 141 17.19 -20.53 13.00
N LEU A 142 17.62 -21.70 12.48
CA LEU A 142 16.83 -22.94 12.55
C LEU A 142 16.83 -23.61 13.95
N VAL A 143 17.62 -23.11 14.90
CA VAL A 143 17.82 -23.73 16.22
C VAL A 143 17.26 -22.81 17.33
N GLY A 144 16.58 -23.42 18.31
CA GLY A 144 16.05 -22.72 19.49
C GLY A 144 14.55 -22.37 19.44
N ALA A 145 14.00 -22.00 20.60
CA ALA A 145 12.61 -21.54 20.70
C ALA A 145 12.47 -20.14 20.07
N PRO A 146 11.43 -19.90 19.26
CA PRO A 146 11.18 -18.57 18.70
C PRO A 146 10.74 -17.60 19.79
N VAL A 147 11.09 -16.32 19.61
CA VAL A 147 10.63 -15.19 20.42
C VAL A 147 9.31 -14.70 19.85
N ASN A 148 8.24 -14.76 20.65
CA ASN A 148 6.92 -14.25 20.28
C ASN A 148 6.86 -12.75 20.60
N ARG A 149 6.80 -11.93 19.55
CA ARG A 149 6.84 -10.46 19.62
C ARG A 149 5.52 -9.87 19.19
N LEU A 150 4.87 -9.13 20.08
CA LEU A 150 3.70 -8.31 19.77
C LEU A 150 4.15 -6.88 19.46
N ARG A 151 3.63 -6.30 18.37
CA ARG A 151 3.70 -4.88 18.06
C ARG A 151 2.29 -4.30 18.10
N ILE A 152 2.12 -3.20 18.83
CA ILE A 152 0.86 -2.47 18.88
C ILE A 152 1.15 -1.02 18.53
N GLY A 153 0.40 -0.51 17.57
CA GLY A 153 0.40 0.87 17.20
C GLY A 153 -0.33 1.76 18.20
N LEU A 154 0.29 2.88 18.57
CA LEU A 154 -0.34 3.89 19.41
C LEU A 154 -1.63 4.45 18.76
N PRO A 155 -1.67 4.77 17.44
CA PRO A 155 -2.91 5.15 16.76
C PRO A 155 -4.01 4.08 16.83
N MET A 156 -3.66 2.79 16.80
CA MET A 156 -4.63 1.69 16.93
C MET A 156 -5.29 1.71 18.32
N MET A 157 -4.50 1.95 19.38
CA MET A 157 -5.04 2.10 20.74
C MET A 157 -5.86 3.38 20.91
N MET A 158 -5.54 4.45 20.18
CA MET A 158 -6.33 5.68 20.15
C MET A 158 -7.71 5.46 19.53
N ALA A 159 -7.76 4.74 18.40
CA ALA A 159 -8.98 4.55 17.63
C ALA A 159 -9.99 3.58 18.24
N LEU A 160 -9.52 2.49 18.85
CA LEU A 160 -10.37 1.39 19.28
C LEU A 160 -10.66 1.44 20.77
N ASP A 161 -11.85 1.01 21.17
CA ASP A 161 -12.14 0.66 22.55
C ASP A 161 -11.57 -0.70 22.96
N VAL A 162 -11.57 -0.98 24.27
CA VAL A 162 -10.95 -2.20 24.81
C VAL A 162 -11.55 -3.48 24.20
N PRO A 163 -12.88 -3.63 24.04
CA PRO A 163 -13.46 -4.80 23.35
C PRO A 163 -12.95 -4.97 21.91
N ARG A 164 -12.91 -3.90 21.10
CA ARG A 164 -12.42 -4.00 19.72
C ARG A 164 -10.93 -4.24 19.63
N LEU A 165 -10.12 -3.59 20.49
CA LEU A 165 -8.70 -3.89 20.58
C LEU A 165 -8.47 -5.35 21.00
N SER A 166 -9.30 -5.89 21.91
CA SER A 166 -9.25 -7.31 22.28
C SER A 166 -9.57 -8.22 21.10
N ALA A 167 -10.49 -7.81 20.22
CA ALA A 167 -10.82 -8.54 18.99
C ALA A 167 -9.59 -8.62 18.06
N VAL A 168 -8.89 -7.50 17.86
CA VAL A 168 -7.65 -7.45 17.07
C VAL A 168 -6.58 -8.33 17.71
N LEU A 169 -6.31 -8.16 19.01
CA LEU A 169 -5.30 -8.96 19.71
C LEU A 169 -5.62 -10.46 19.66
N ALA A 170 -6.90 -10.85 19.74
CA ALA A 170 -7.31 -12.25 19.65
C ALA A 170 -7.16 -12.82 18.24
N HIS A 171 -7.43 -12.03 17.21
CA HIS A 171 -7.12 -12.38 15.83
C HIS A 171 -5.61 -12.63 15.68
N GLU A 172 -4.77 -11.69 16.11
CA GLU A 172 -3.31 -11.84 16.05
C GLU A 172 -2.79 -13.06 16.85
N TYR A 173 -3.38 -13.34 18.01
CA TYR A 173 -3.08 -14.55 18.77
C TYR A 173 -3.56 -15.83 18.08
N GLY A 174 -4.61 -15.74 17.25
CA GLY A 174 -5.12 -16.83 16.44
C GLY A 174 -4.03 -17.40 15.52
N HIS A 175 -3.21 -16.52 14.94
CA HIS A 175 -2.05 -16.89 14.12
C HIS A 175 -0.98 -17.69 14.89
N LEU A 176 -0.89 -17.52 16.22
CA LEU A 176 0.09 -18.20 17.07
C LEU A 176 -0.34 -19.56 17.62
N ARG A 177 -1.59 -19.99 17.39
CA ARG A 177 -2.16 -21.12 18.13
C ARG A 177 -1.52 -22.47 17.74
N GLY A 178 -0.82 -23.11 18.67
CA GLY A 178 -0.29 -24.47 18.55
C GLY A 178 0.85 -24.63 17.52
N ASN A 179 0.96 -25.81 16.90
CA ASN A 179 1.91 -26.04 15.80
C ASN A 179 1.56 -25.21 14.54
N HIS A 180 0.39 -24.56 14.49
CA HIS A 180 -0.08 -23.85 13.30
C HIS A 180 0.71 -22.56 13.04
N GLY A 181 1.08 -21.78 14.06
CA GLY A 181 1.88 -20.57 13.87
C GLY A 181 3.29 -20.85 13.35
N ARG A 182 3.96 -21.88 13.89
CA ARG A 182 5.29 -22.31 13.39
C ARG A 182 5.22 -22.83 11.97
N PHE A 183 4.14 -23.55 11.64
CA PHE A 183 3.88 -24.08 10.31
C PHE A 183 3.58 -22.95 9.31
N ALA A 184 2.66 -22.04 9.61
CA ALA A 184 2.33 -20.89 8.78
C ALA A 184 3.55 -19.99 8.55
N ALA A 185 4.31 -19.69 9.61
CA ALA A 185 5.56 -18.94 9.50
C ALA A 185 6.62 -19.68 8.66
N TRP A 186 6.70 -21.01 8.76
CA TRP A 186 7.58 -21.82 7.89
C TRP A 186 7.14 -21.75 6.43
N ILE A 187 5.86 -22.01 6.13
CA ILE A 187 5.31 -21.92 4.77
C ILE A 187 5.51 -20.52 4.19
N TYR A 188 5.28 -19.46 4.98
CA TYR A 188 5.53 -18.08 4.59
C TYR A 188 7.00 -17.84 4.22
N ARG A 189 7.94 -18.30 5.05
CA ARG A 189 9.38 -18.22 4.74
C ARG A 189 9.73 -19.00 3.49
N THR A 190 9.23 -20.23 3.36
CA THR A 190 9.43 -21.08 2.17
C THR A 190 8.92 -20.36 0.92
N ARG A 191 7.75 -19.72 1.01
CA ARG A 191 7.17 -18.91 -0.08
C ARG A 191 8.09 -17.77 -0.49
N LEU A 192 8.55 -16.97 0.47
CA LEU A 192 9.50 -15.88 0.21
C LEU A 192 10.80 -16.37 -0.40
N SER A 193 11.37 -17.47 0.11
CA SER A 193 12.58 -18.08 -0.46
C SER A 193 12.38 -18.49 -1.91
N TRP A 194 11.24 -19.10 -2.26
CA TRP A 194 10.97 -19.53 -3.63
C TRP A 194 10.69 -18.37 -4.58
N MET A 195 9.99 -17.31 -4.14
CA MET A 195 9.79 -16.11 -4.95
C MET A 195 11.14 -15.47 -5.30
N ARG A 196 11.98 -15.23 -4.29
CA ARG A 196 13.35 -14.72 -4.48
C ARG A 196 14.19 -15.60 -5.40
N MET A 197 14.13 -16.91 -5.23
CA MET A 197 14.90 -17.84 -6.07
C MET A 197 14.40 -17.83 -7.52
N ASN A 198 13.10 -17.69 -7.74
CA ASN A 198 12.52 -17.60 -9.08
C ASN A 198 12.94 -16.31 -9.80
N GLU A 199 13.02 -15.20 -9.08
CA GLU A 199 13.48 -13.89 -9.60
C GLU A 199 14.95 -13.96 -10.07
N HIS A 200 15.83 -14.64 -9.33
CA HIS A 200 17.26 -14.72 -9.66
C HIS A 200 17.63 -15.74 -10.76
N LEU A 201 16.67 -16.54 -11.27
CA LEU A 201 16.95 -17.61 -12.24
C LEU A 201 16.97 -17.18 -13.71
N ALA A 202 16.76 -15.90 -14.00
CA ALA A 202 16.71 -15.38 -15.37
C ALA A 202 18.08 -15.30 -16.08
N GLU A 203 19.20 -15.30 -15.35
CA GLU A 203 20.52 -14.89 -15.89
C GLU A 203 21.50 -16.03 -16.25
N ASP A 204 21.18 -17.33 -16.06
CA ASP A 204 22.11 -18.46 -16.33
C ASP A 204 21.71 -19.38 -17.51
N ASP A 205 22.64 -19.61 -18.45
CA ASP A 205 22.45 -20.40 -19.69
C ASP A 205 22.92 -21.88 -19.62
N GLY A 206 23.26 -22.38 -18.42
CA GLY A 206 23.75 -23.75 -18.24
C GLY A 206 22.66 -24.85 -18.29
N ALA A 207 23.05 -26.09 -18.62
CA ALA A 207 22.13 -27.24 -18.64
C ALA A 207 21.46 -27.52 -17.26
N ALA A 208 22.18 -27.28 -16.16
CA ALA A 208 21.62 -27.36 -14.81
C ALA A 208 20.59 -26.24 -14.55
N ALA A 209 20.82 -25.05 -15.10
CA ALA A 209 19.88 -23.93 -15.02
C ALA A 209 18.60 -24.22 -15.83
N TRP A 210 18.70 -24.87 -17.00
CA TRP A 210 17.54 -25.30 -17.78
C TRP A 210 16.61 -26.23 -16.98
N LEU A 211 17.17 -27.26 -16.35
CA LEU A 211 16.38 -28.20 -15.53
C LEU A 211 15.74 -27.49 -14.32
N ASN A 212 16.50 -26.61 -13.66
CA ASN A 212 16.01 -25.84 -12.51
C ASN A 212 14.89 -24.87 -12.92
N ARG A 213 15.02 -24.17 -14.06
CA ARG A 213 13.97 -23.31 -14.63
C ARG A 213 12.69 -24.08 -14.91
N ARG A 214 12.80 -25.29 -15.49
CA ARG A 214 11.63 -26.14 -15.79
C ARG A 214 10.94 -26.61 -14.51
N PHE A 215 11.70 -26.99 -13.48
CA PHE A 215 11.13 -27.32 -12.18
C PHE A 215 10.49 -26.10 -11.52
N MET A 216 11.14 -24.93 -11.49
CA MET A 216 10.59 -23.69 -10.92
C MET A 216 9.29 -23.27 -11.61
N ALA A 217 9.27 -23.23 -12.95
CA ALA A 217 8.10 -22.84 -13.73
C ALA A 217 6.89 -23.76 -13.49
N TRP A 218 7.14 -25.01 -13.09
CA TRP A 218 6.10 -25.95 -12.70
C TRP A 218 5.73 -25.83 -11.20
N TYR A 219 6.72 -25.76 -10.33
CA TYR A 219 6.58 -25.87 -8.87
C TYR A 219 6.12 -24.56 -8.23
N VAL A 220 6.78 -23.43 -8.52
CA VAL A 220 6.59 -22.16 -7.82
C VAL A 220 5.14 -21.66 -7.94
N PRO A 221 4.54 -21.56 -9.14
CA PRO A 221 3.16 -21.07 -9.26
C PRO A 221 2.15 -21.99 -8.55
N ARG A 222 2.41 -23.31 -8.56
CA ARG A 222 1.59 -24.33 -7.89
C ARG A 222 1.72 -24.29 -6.38
N PHE A 223 2.91 -24.00 -5.86
CA PHE A 223 3.14 -23.82 -4.43
C PHE A 223 2.53 -22.52 -3.92
N LEU A 224 2.70 -21.42 -4.68
CA LEU A 224 2.08 -20.13 -4.38
C LEU A 224 0.57 -20.26 -4.25
N ALA A 225 -0.11 -20.80 -5.27
CA ALA A 225 -1.56 -20.98 -5.24
C ALA A 225 -2.05 -21.79 -4.03
N ARG A 226 -1.35 -22.88 -3.69
CA ARG A 226 -1.66 -23.70 -2.52
C ARG A 226 -1.47 -22.95 -1.21
N SER A 227 -0.37 -22.23 -1.11
CA SER A 227 0.01 -21.53 0.10
C SER A 227 -0.85 -20.27 0.33
N PHE A 228 -1.36 -19.63 -0.72
CA PHE A 228 -2.33 -18.52 -0.62
C PHE A 228 -3.69 -18.99 -0.10
N ALA A 229 -4.21 -20.09 -0.64
CA ALA A 229 -5.44 -20.70 -0.12
C ALA A 229 -5.32 -21.10 1.35
N LEU A 230 -4.15 -21.58 1.78
CA LEU A 230 -3.86 -21.84 3.19
C LEU A 230 -3.85 -20.54 4.03
N ALA A 231 -3.21 -19.48 3.56
CA ALA A 231 -3.15 -18.21 4.27
C ALA A 231 -4.54 -17.61 4.54
N ARG A 232 -5.43 -17.63 3.54
CA ARG A 232 -6.83 -17.18 3.72
C ARG A 232 -7.60 -18.01 4.73
N GLN A 233 -7.37 -19.33 4.73
CA GLN A 233 -7.98 -20.20 5.73
C GLN A 233 -7.49 -19.89 7.15
N ASP A 234 -6.20 -19.56 7.30
CA ASP A 234 -5.62 -19.14 8.58
C ASP A 234 -6.24 -17.81 9.06
N GLU A 235 -6.50 -16.86 8.16
CA GLU A 235 -7.22 -15.61 8.46
C GLU A 235 -8.66 -15.86 8.93
N TYR A 236 -9.41 -16.75 8.26
CA TYR A 236 -10.76 -17.12 8.72
C TYR A 236 -10.74 -17.85 10.07
N GLU A 237 -9.72 -18.67 10.36
CA GLU A 237 -9.55 -19.29 11.67
C GLU A 237 -9.26 -18.23 12.75
N ALA A 238 -8.40 -17.27 12.47
CA ALA A 238 -8.08 -16.16 13.36
C ALA A 238 -9.31 -15.27 13.65
N ASP A 239 -10.11 -14.96 12.62
CA ASP A 239 -11.38 -14.24 12.77
C ASP A 239 -12.36 -15.00 13.66
N ARG A 240 -12.52 -16.31 13.47
CA ARG A 240 -13.35 -17.14 14.34
C ARG A 240 -12.87 -17.15 15.78
N ILE A 241 -11.56 -17.15 16.02
CA ILE A 241 -10.98 -17.06 17.37
C ILE A 241 -11.31 -15.70 18.00
N SER A 242 -11.18 -14.62 17.24
CA SER A 242 -11.58 -13.28 17.66
C SER A 242 -13.06 -13.21 18.03
N ALA A 243 -13.95 -13.70 17.15
CA ALA A 243 -15.39 -13.73 17.41
C ALA A 243 -15.77 -14.62 18.59
N ARG A 244 -15.06 -15.72 18.85
CA ARG A 244 -15.27 -16.53 20.07
C ARG A 244 -14.89 -15.79 21.35
N LEU A 245 -13.96 -14.84 21.28
CA LEU A 245 -13.53 -14.06 22.44
C LEU A 245 -14.50 -12.92 22.76
N VAL A 246 -14.88 -12.14 21.75
CA VAL A 246 -15.59 -10.85 21.92
C VAL A 246 -17.01 -10.85 21.34
N GLY A 247 -17.40 -11.87 20.58
CA GLY A 247 -18.63 -11.92 19.80
C GLY A 247 -18.41 -11.53 18.33
N ALA A 248 -19.17 -12.16 17.42
CA ALA A 248 -19.09 -11.91 15.98
C ALA A 248 -19.41 -10.45 15.61
N GLU A 249 -20.39 -9.84 16.27
CA GLU A 249 -20.75 -8.44 16.05
C GLU A 249 -19.62 -7.49 16.44
N THR A 250 -18.98 -7.69 17.60
CA THR A 250 -17.84 -6.86 18.03
C THR A 250 -16.60 -7.07 17.15
N ALA A 251 -16.31 -8.32 16.75
CA ALA A 251 -15.21 -8.62 15.84
C ALA A 251 -15.43 -7.98 14.45
N GLY A 252 -16.62 -8.14 13.87
CA GLY A 252 -16.97 -7.50 12.60
C GLY A 252 -16.98 -5.97 12.68
N ALA A 253 -17.49 -5.40 13.79
CA ALA A 253 -17.44 -3.97 14.03
C ALA A 253 -16.00 -3.44 14.14
N ALA A 254 -15.08 -4.21 14.71
CA ALA A 254 -13.65 -3.86 14.74
C ALA A 254 -13.06 -3.83 13.33
N LEU A 255 -13.36 -4.82 12.48
CA LEU A 255 -12.90 -4.83 11.08
C LEU A 255 -13.38 -3.59 10.32
N VAL A 256 -14.68 -3.26 10.42
CA VAL A 256 -15.24 -2.09 9.73
C VAL A 256 -14.65 -0.78 10.27
N GLU A 257 -14.53 -0.65 11.60
CA GLU A 257 -13.99 0.58 12.20
C GLU A 257 -12.52 0.82 11.82
N ILE A 258 -11.71 -0.24 11.80
CA ILE A 258 -10.31 -0.16 11.36
C ILE A 258 -10.23 0.26 9.90
N GLU A 259 -11.01 -0.37 9.01
CA GLU A 259 -11.00 -0.05 7.59
C GLU A 259 -11.36 1.43 7.37
N VAL A 260 -12.50 1.89 7.90
CA VAL A 260 -12.96 3.27 7.69
C VAL A 260 -12.01 4.30 8.30
N LYS A 261 -11.49 4.06 9.52
CA LYS A 261 -10.54 4.99 10.14
C LYS A 261 -9.19 4.98 9.42
N SER A 262 -8.75 3.85 8.86
CA SER A 262 -7.54 3.78 8.05
C SER A 262 -7.67 4.61 6.76
N SER A 263 -8.79 4.52 6.06
CA SER A 263 -9.11 5.34 4.88
C SER A 263 -9.17 6.82 5.25
N TRP A 264 -9.85 7.16 6.36
CA TRP A 264 -9.91 8.55 6.84
C TRP A 264 -8.52 9.11 7.14
N MET A 265 -7.66 8.33 7.80
CA MET A 265 -6.29 8.74 8.10
C MET A 265 -5.49 9.00 6.83
N ALA A 266 -5.59 8.09 5.85
CA ALA A 266 -4.87 8.17 4.60
C ALA A 266 -5.31 9.35 3.72
N GLU A 267 -6.62 9.61 3.65
CA GLU A 267 -7.19 10.60 2.73
C GLU A 267 -7.28 12.01 3.32
N HIS A 268 -7.65 12.13 4.60
CA HIS A 268 -7.98 13.40 5.23
C HIS A 268 -6.92 13.84 6.22
N PHE A 269 -6.62 12.99 7.22
CA PHE A 269 -5.78 13.40 8.33
C PHE A 269 -4.38 13.85 7.89
N TRP A 270 -3.65 13.01 7.14
CA TRP A 270 -2.28 13.35 6.76
C TRP A 270 -2.24 14.60 5.89
N ARG A 271 -3.16 14.72 4.94
CA ARG A 271 -3.30 15.93 4.12
C ARG A 271 -3.46 17.18 4.99
N GLN A 272 -4.40 17.17 5.92
CA GLN A 272 -4.64 18.30 6.82
C GLN A 272 -3.45 18.58 7.75
N HIS A 273 -2.80 17.53 8.26
CA HIS A 273 -1.65 17.67 9.13
C HIS A 273 -0.49 18.37 8.41
N TRP A 274 -0.21 17.97 7.16
CA TRP A 274 0.84 18.59 6.34
C TRP A 274 0.49 20.01 5.90
N GLN A 275 -0.79 20.35 5.72
CA GLN A 275 -1.22 21.75 5.51
C GLN A 275 -0.84 22.68 6.68
N GLY A 276 -0.63 22.15 7.89
CA GLY A 276 -0.12 22.95 9.01
C GLY A 276 1.25 23.60 8.73
N ALA A 277 2.04 23.04 7.80
CA ALA A 277 3.29 23.64 7.36
C ALA A 277 3.08 24.98 6.63
N THR A 278 1.87 25.33 6.20
CA THR A 278 1.59 26.61 5.56
C THR A 278 1.80 27.79 6.50
N ASP A 279 1.54 27.60 7.79
CA ASP A 279 1.67 28.66 8.81
C ASP A 279 2.81 28.39 9.79
N GLN A 280 3.32 27.15 9.86
CA GLN A 280 4.30 26.75 10.85
C GLN A 280 5.62 26.30 10.22
N PRO A 281 6.74 26.99 10.52
CA PRO A 281 8.05 26.64 9.95
C PRO A 281 8.64 25.35 10.52
N LEU A 282 8.19 24.94 11.71
CA LEU A 282 8.66 23.73 12.39
C LEU A 282 7.56 22.66 12.42
N PRO A 283 7.92 21.36 12.32
CA PRO A 283 6.96 20.27 12.39
C PRO A 283 6.27 20.18 13.75
N GLN A 284 4.96 19.94 13.73
CA GLN A 284 4.20 19.50 14.90
C GLN A 284 3.99 18.00 14.85
N GLY A 285 3.96 17.35 16.01
CA GLY A 285 3.69 15.92 16.08
C GLY A 285 2.23 15.57 15.74
N PRO A 286 1.97 14.49 14.97
CA PRO A 286 0.63 14.14 14.53
C PRO A 286 -0.22 13.43 15.60
N LEU A 287 0.39 12.73 16.56
CA LEU A 287 -0.27 11.79 17.45
C LEU A 287 -1.13 12.48 18.50
N LYS A 288 -0.73 13.66 18.99
CA LYS A 288 -1.57 14.47 19.88
C LYS A 288 -2.90 14.84 19.21
N ALA A 289 -2.87 15.26 17.94
CA ALA A 289 -4.07 15.57 17.18
C ALA A 289 -4.88 14.30 16.88
N LEU A 290 -4.22 13.23 16.42
CA LEU A 290 -4.87 11.93 16.16
C LEU A 290 -5.60 11.38 17.36
N ARG A 291 -5.08 11.54 18.58
CA ARG A 291 -5.76 11.11 19.81
C ARG A 291 -7.18 11.64 19.89
N HIS A 292 -7.37 12.92 19.59
CA HIS A 292 -8.67 13.58 19.65
C HIS A 292 -9.55 13.22 18.46
N LEU A 293 -8.96 13.20 17.26
CA LEU A 293 -9.70 12.93 16.02
C LEU A 293 -10.16 11.47 15.92
N LEU A 294 -9.31 10.51 16.28
CA LEU A 294 -9.64 9.07 16.25
C LEU A 294 -10.63 8.66 17.35
N ALA A 295 -10.80 9.47 18.39
CA ALA A 295 -11.85 9.28 19.39
C ALA A 295 -13.23 9.75 18.90
N THR A 296 -13.27 10.50 17.79
CA THR A 296 -14.50 11.05 17.21
C THR A 296 -14.92 10.19 16.01
N PRO A 297 -16.23 9.93 15.81
CA PRO A 297 -16.73 9.34 14.58
C PRO A 297 -16.31 10.16 13.35
N PRO A 298 -15.86 9.51 12.25
CA PRO A 298 -15.78 10.18 10.96
C PRO A 298 -17.16 10.68 10.51
N GLU A 299 -17.19 11.66 9.61
CA GLU A 299 -18.44 12.13 9.01
C GLU A 299 -19.21 10.98 8.34
N ASP A 300 -20.52 10.91 8.55
CA ASP A 300 -21.36 9.81 8.08
C ASP A 300 -21.28 9.59 6.56
N ALA A 301 -21.24 10.67 5.78
CA ALA A 301 -21.12 10.60 4.33
C ALA A 301 -19.81 9.93 3.90
N PHE A 302 -18.69 10.34 4.52
CA PHE A 302 -17.38 9.73 4.29
C PHE A 302 -17.38 8.26 4.73
N ALA A 303 -17.84 7.96 5.94
CA ALA A 303 -17.81 6.62 6.49
C ALA A 303 -18.60 5.61 5.64
N GLN A 304 -19.78 6.01 5.15
CA GLN A 304 -20.59 5.20 4.25
C GLN A 304 -19.88 4.91 2.94
N GLU A 305 -19.20 5.90 2.36
CA GLU A 305 -18.47 5.73 1.11
C GLU A 305 -17.24 4.85 1.30
N ALA A 306 -16.44 5.07 2.35
CA ALA A 306 -15.28 4.25 2.67
C ALA A 306 -15.68 2.77 2.87
N LEU A 307 -16.75 2.52 3.63
CA LEU A 307 -17.28 1.16 3.78
C LEU A 307 -17.76 0.57 2.45
N ARG A 308 -18.48 1.35 1.63
CA ARG A 308 -18.97 0.90 0.32
C ARG A 308 -17.81 0.52 -0.60
N GLN A 309 -16.74 1.31 -0.62
CA GLN A 309 -15.54 1.01 -1.41
C GLN A 309 -14.86 -0.25 -0.91
N ALA A 310 -14.65 -0.38 0.40
CA ALA A 310 -14.05 -1.58 0.99
C ALA A 310 -14.87 -2.86 0.71
N LEU A 311 -16.21 -2.79 0.73
CA LEU A 311 -17.08 -3.93 0.42
C LEU A 311 -17.13 -4.28 -1.08
N ARG A 312 -16.75 -3.35 -1.97
CA ARG A 312 -16.67 -3.56 -3.42
C ARG A 312 -15.33 -4.14 -3.86
N GLN A 313 -14.30 -4.09 -3.02
CA GLN A 313 -13.02 -4.71 -3.31
C GLN A 313 -13.21 -6.20 -3.61
N LEU A 314 -12.67 -6.62 -4.74
CA LEU A 314 -12.65 -8.03 -5.15
C LEU A 314 -11.34 -8.63 -4.67
N SER A 315 -11.42 -9.82 -4.07
CA SER A 315 -10.23 -10.58 -3.68
C SER A 315 -9.37 -10.88 -4.91
N HIS A 316 -8.14 -10.37 -4.95
CA HIS A 316 -7.19 -10.75 -5.98
C HIS A 316 -6.55 -12.08 -5.63
N VAL A 317 -6.20 -12.94 -6.59
CA VAL A 317 -5.70 -14.30 -6.30
C VAL A 317 -4.33 -14.36 -5.62
N ASP A 318 -3.63 -13.23 -5.56
CA ASP A 318 -2.34 -13.07 -4.89
C ASP A 318 -2.46 -12.42 -3.50
N ASP A 319 -3.66 -11.97 -3.10
CA ASP A 319 -3.87 -11.40 -1.78
C ASP A 319 -3.87 -12.51 -0.72
N THR A 320 -2.94 -12.40 0.23
CA THR A 320 -2.83 -13.33 1.37
C THR A 320 -3.93 -13.14 2.40
N HIS A 321 -4.62 -12.00 2.37
CA HIS A 321 -5.72 -11.65 3.27
C HIS A 321 -7.03 -11.59 2.47
N PRO A 322 -8.13 -12.22 2.95
CA PRO A 322 -9.45 -12.04 2.36
C PRO A 322 -9.93 -10.59 2.49
N VAL A 323 -10.71 -10.11 1.52
CA VAL A 323 -11.32 -8.76 1.57
C VAL A 323 -12.34 -8.64 2.71
N LEU A 324 -12.62 -7.41 3.14
CA LEU A 324 -13.54 -7.11 4.24
C LEU A 324 -14.89 -7.83 4.09
N LYS A 325 -15.46 -7.83 2.88
CA LYS A 325 -16.74 -8.49 2.58
C LYS A 325 -16.74 -9.98 2.93
N GLU A 326 -15.68 -10.70 2.57
CA GLU A 326 -15.56 -12.14 2.81
C GLU A 326 -15.36 -12.44 4.29
N ARG A 327 -14.54 -11.65 4.99
CA ARG A 327 -14.32 -11.79 6.43
C ARG A 327 -15.59 -11.55 7.24
N LEU A 328 -16.35 -10.51 6.90
CA LEU A 328 -17.64 -10.23 7.54
C LEU A 328 -18.66 -11.36 7.29
N ALA A 329 -18.72 -11.87 6.05
CA ALA A 329 -19.58 -13.01 5.71
C ALA A 329 -19.19 -14.28 6.49
N ALA A 330 -17.89 -14.60 6.58
CA ALA A 330 -17.37 -15.74 7.33
C ALA A 330 -17.65 -15.65 8.84
N LEU A 331 -17.72 -14.43 9.38
CA LEU A 331 -18.11 -14.15 10.76
C LEU A 331 -19.63 -14.11 10.98
N SER A 332 -20.43 -14.10 9.91
CA SER A 332 -21.86 -13.76 9.97
C SER A 332 -22.12 -12.41 10.64
N ALA A 333 -21.21 -11.46 10.44
CA ALA A 333 -21.29 -10.10 10.96
C ALA A 333 -21.95 -9.16 9.94
N PRO A 334 -22.70 -8.13 10.40
CA PRO A 334 -23.40 -7.23 9.50
C PRO A 334 -22.43 -6.29 8.75
N ALA A 335 -22.59 -6.18 7.43
CA ALA A 335 -21.82 -5.27 6.58
C ALA A 335 -22.40 -3.84 6.62
N ARG A 336 -22.38 -3.23 7.80
CA ARG A 336 -22.88 -1.87 8.05
C ARG A 336 -21.93 -1.09 8.96
N LEU A 337 -22.10 0.23 9.01
CA LEU A 337 -21.34 1.06 9.94
C LEU A 337 -21.60 0.63 11.39
N PRO A 338 -20.54 0.47 12.20
CA PRO A 338 -20.68 0.08 13.59
C PRO A 338 -21.10 1.28 14.45
N THR A 339 -21.56 1.00 15.66
CA THR A 339 -21.52 2.03 16.72
C THR A 339 -20.06 2.31 17.05
N TRP A 340 -19.55 3.50 16.75
CA TRP A 340 -18.14 3.84 16.93
C TRP A 340 -17.62 3.65 18.37
N SER A 341 -16.31 3.37 18.49
CA SER A 341 -15.63 3.32 19.78
C SER A 341 -15.74 4.67 20.50
N ARG A 342 -16.27 4.68 21.73
CA ARG A 342 -16.46 5.91 22.53
C ARG A 342 -15.31 6.22 23.48
N LYS A 343 -14.57 5.19 23.91
CA LYS A 343 -13.46 5.32 24.86
C LYS A 343 -12.24 4.64 24.29
N SER A 344 -11.19 5.42 24.05
CA SER A 344 -9.92 4.91 23.56
C SER A 344 -9.30 3.87 24.52
N ALA A 345 -8.74 2.81 23.95
CA ALA A 345 -7.94 1.81 24.65
C ALA A 345 -6.55 2.34 25.08
N LEU A 346 -6.20 3.58 24.73
CA LEU A 346 -4.98 4.26 25.18
C LEU A 346 -4.85 4.28 26.72
N GLY A 347 -5.97 4.27 27.43
CA GLY A 347 -6.00 4.13 28.89
C GLY A 347 -5.33 2.85 29.43
N LEU A 348 -5.12 1.82 28.60
CA LEU A 348 -4.37 0.61 28.96
C LEU A 348 -2.88 0.88 29.23
N LEU A 349 -2.34 1.98 28.71
CA LEU A 349 -0.97 2.45 29.00
C LEU A 349 -0.89 3.20 30.36
N GLY A 350 -2.02 3.39 31.03
CA GLY A 350 -2.08 4.03 32.34
C GLY A 350 -1.60 5.50 32.33
N PRO A 351 -1.01 5.98 33.42
CA PRO A 351 -0.55 7.37 33.56
C PRO A 351 0.50 7.80 32.53
N GLN A 352 1.21 6.85 31.93
CA GLN A 352 2.27 7.14 30.95
C GLN A 352 1.74 7.40 29.53
N ALA A 353 0.44 7.25 29.29
CA ALA A 353 -0.17 7.43 27.96
C ALA A 353 0.24 8.75 27.29
N GLU A 354 0.18 9.87 28.00
CA GLU A 354 0.56 11.19 27.46
C GLU A 354 2.05 11.26 27.12
N ALA A 355 2.90 10.70 27.97
CA ALA A 355 4.34 10.68 27.76
C ALA A 355 4.71 9.85 26.50
N TRP A 356 3.98 8.77 26.22
CA TRP A 356 4.16 8.00 24.99
C TRP A 356 3.78 8.83 23.76
N VAL A 357 2.62 9.48 23.77
CA VAL A 357 2.18 10.36 22.66
C VAL A 357 3.25 11.42 22.39
N GLN A 358 3.70 12.13 23.42
CA GLN A 358 4.70 13.18 23.30
C GLN A 358 6.05 12.65 22.76
N ARG A 359 6.48 11.47 23.23
CA ARG A 359 7.74 10.86 22.79
C ARG A 359 7.71 10.51 21.31
N PHE A 360 6.64 9.90 20.82
CA PHE A 360 6.51 9.54 19.41
C PHE A 360 6.31 10.79 18.54
N ASP A 361 5.60 11.80 19.03
CA ASP A 361 5.50 13.10 18.35
C ASP A 361 6.88 13.76 18.17
N GLN A 362 7.72 13.75 19.21
CA GLN A 362 9.09 14.26 19.13
C GLN A 362 9.96 13.45 18.17
N ALA A 363 9.82 12.11 18.16
CA ALA A 363 10.52 11.26 17.20
C ALA A 363 10.11 11.62 15.76
N TRP A 364 8.80 11.68 15.49
CA TRP A 364 8.27 12.05 14.18
C TRP A 364 8.77 13.43 13.72
N CYS A 365 8.72 14.44 14.60
CA CYS A 365 9.23 15.78 14.29
C CYS A 365 10.71 15.77 13.91
N ARG A 366 11.55 15.00 14.62
CA ARG A 366 12.98 14.87 14.29
C ARG A 366 13.18 14.20 12.95
N ASP A 367 12.48 13.09 12.71
CA ASP A 367 12.61 12.27 11.50
C ASP A 367 12.10 13.00 10.25
N ARG A 368 11.11 13.90 10.41
CA ARG A 368 10.47 14.64 9.30
C ARG A 368 10.88 16.10 9.18
N ALA A 369 11.85 16.58 9.97
CA ALA A 369 12.24 17.99 10.02
C ALA A 369 12.63 18.56 8.64
N SER A 370 13.44 17.82 7.87
CA SER A 370 13.90 18.24 6.54
C SER A 370 12.74 18.32 5.53
N THR A 371 11.92 17.27 5.48
CA THR A 371 10.73 17.21 4.61
C THR A 371 9.71 18.29 4.95
N TRP A 372 9.48 18.55 6.24
CA TRP A 372 8.62 19.62 6.71
C TRP A 372 9.13 20.98 6.27
N LYS A 373 10.42 21.27 6.48
CA LYS A 373 11.03 22.53 6.06
C LYS A 373 10.89 22.75 4.54
N ALA A 374 11.13 21.72 3.72
CA ALA A 374 10.95 21.81 2.28
C ALA A 374 9.48 22.05 1.89
N HIS A 375 8.53 21.41 2.59
CA HIS A 375 7.10 21.65 2.38
C HIS A 375 6.68 23.07 2.79
N HIS A 376 7.13 23.56 3.95
CA HIS A 376 6.89 24.95 4.40
C HIS A 376 7.40 25.97 3.39
N GLN A 377 8.63 25.81 2.88
CA GLN A 377 9.19 26.70 1.87
C GLN A 377 8.32 26.76 0.60
N ARG A 378 7.84 25.62 0.11
CA ARG A 378 6.91 25.56 -1.03
C ARG A 378 5.60 26.28 -0.74
N GLN A 379 5.03 26.11 0.46
CA GLN A 379 3.82 26.82 0.86
C GLN A 379 4.02 28.34 0.93
N GLN A 380 5.20 28.81 1.38
CA GLN A 380 5.52 30.24 1.34
C GLN A 380 5.67 30.77 -0.09
N SER A 381 6.31 30.02 -0.98
CA SER A 381 6.37 30.37 -2.41
C SER A 381 4.98 30.44 -3.03
N LEU A 382 4.08 29.51 -2.67
CA LEU A 382 2.68 29.53 -3.12
C LEU A 382 1.94 30.79 -2.62
N LYS A 383 2.08 31.15 -1.34
CA LYS A 383 1.51 32.39 -0.77
C LYS A 383 2.00 33.63 -1.51
N ALA A 384 3.31 33.72 -1.78
CA ALA A 384 3.90 34.83 -2.52
C ALA A 384 3.35 34.94 -3.95
N ARG A 385 3.15 33.81 -4.64
CA ARG A 385 2.55 33.78 -5.98
C ARG A 385 1.09 34.24 -5.98
N VAL A 386 0.30 33.75 -5.02
CA VAL A 386 -1.09 34.16 -4.85
C VAL A 386 -1.17 35.68 -4.62
N GLN A 387 -0.26 36.23 -3.83
CA GLN A 387 -0.17 37.67 -3.64
C GLN A 387 0.18 38.42 -4.94
N GLY A 388 1.12 37.91 -5.74
CA GLY A 388 1.44 38.49 -7.04
C GLY A 388 0.28 38.43 -8.04
N TRP A 389 -0.54 37.37 -8.01
CA TRP A 389 -1.78 37.29 -8.81
C TRP A 389 -2.84 38.28 -8.32
N ARG A 390 -3.01 38.45 -7.00
CA ARG A 390 -3.93 39.47 -6.44
C ARG A 390 -3.59 40.87 -6.93
N GLU A 391 -2.31 41.22 -6.97
CA GLU A 391 -1.82 42.55 -7.39
C GLU A 391 -2.04 42.82 -8.90
N ARG A 392 -2.16 41.76 -9.70
CA ARG A 392 -2.29 41.84 -11.16
C ARG A 392 -3.60 41.25 -11.67
N ALA A 393 -4.61 41.13 -10.81
CA ALA A 393 -5.86 40.40 -11.06
C ALA A 393 -6.53 40.76 -12.39
N ASP A 394 -6.49 42.05 -12.78
CA ASP A 394 -7.11 42.55 -14.02
C ASP A 394 -6.42 42.08 -15.30
N SER A 395 -5.14 41.68 -15.21
CA SER A 395 -4.30 41.29 -16.35
C SER A 395 -4.16 39.78 -16.56
N LEU A 396 -4.70 38.97 -15.65
CA LEU A 396 -4.50 37.51 -15.67
C LEU A 396 -5.29 36.83 -16.79
N GLY A 397 -4.66 35.83 -17.42
CA GLY A 397 -5.32 34.92 -18.36
C GLY A 397 -6.29 33.96 -17.67
N SER A 398 -7.11 33.24 -18.45
CA SER A 398 -8.09 32.27 -17.93
C SER A 398 -7.47 31.12 -17.14
N ASP A 399 -6.33 30.59 -17.60
CA ASP A 399 -5.60 29.53 -16.91
C ASP A 399 -4.99 30.03 -15.60
N GLU A 400 -4.38 31.23 -15.60
CA GLU A 400 -3.79 31.85 -14.41
C GLU A 400 -4.85 32.18 -13.35
N LEU A 401 -6.01 32.71 -13.76
CA LEU A 401 -7.15 32.95 -12.86
C LEU A 401 -7.67 31.65 -12.25
N THR A 402 -7.79 30.58 -13.04
CA THR A 402 -8.19 29.26 -12.54
C THR A 402 -7.18 28.72 -11.53
N MET A 403 -5.89 28.90 -11.82
CA MET A 403 -4.81 28.46 -10.97
C MET A 403 -4.78 29.26 -9.66
N TRP A 404 -4.96 30.58 -9.71
CA TRP A 404 -5.12 31.45 -8.55
C TRP A 404 -6.30 31.02 -7.67
N ALA A 405 -7.49 30.85 -8.25
CA ALA A 405 -8.67 30.39 -7.51
C ALA A 405 -8.44 29.03 -6.82
N THR A 406 -7.74 28.13 -7.51
CA THR A 406 -7.38 26.81 -6.97
C THR A 406 -6.40 26.92 -5.79
N CYS A 407 -5.41 27.80 -5.87
CA CYS A 407 -4.47 28.07 -4.78
C CYS A 407 -5.14 28.73 -3.58
N GLU A 408 -6.02 29.72 -3.81
CA GLU A 408 -6.76 30.39 -2.74
C GLU A 408 -7.61 29.42 -1.92
N ARG A 409 -8.22 28.45 -2.60
CA ARG A 409 -8.96 27.37 -1.95
C ARG A 409 -8.05 26.48 -1.10
N ARG A 410 -6.84 26.15 -1.58
CA ARG A 410 -5.86 25.34 -0.83
C ARG A 410 -5.33 26.06 0.40
N LEU A 411 -5.17 27.38 0.31
CA LEU A 411 -4.76 28.23 1.42
C LEU A 411 -5.91 28.55 2.40
N HIS A 412 -7.12 28.01 2.17
CA HIS A 412 -8.32 28.29 2.97
C HIS A 412 -8.57 29.80 3.16
N SER A 413 -8.35 30.60 2.10
CA SER A 413 -8.60 32.04 2.16
C SER A 413 -10.10 32.35 2.17
N ALA A 414 -10.45 33.54 2.68
CA ALA A 414 -11.83 34.06 2.63
C ALA A 414 -12.24 34.60 1.24
N VAL A 415 -11.40 34.42 0.21
CA VAL A 415 -11.68 34.91 -1.14
C VAL A 415 -12.82 34.10 -1.75
N ASP A 416 -13.79 34.77 -2.38
CA ASP A 416 -14.83 34.08 -3.14
C ASP A 416 -14.24 33.49 -4.44
N THR A 417 -13.65 32.30 -4.30
CA THR A 417 -13.11 31.51 -5.41
C THR A 417 -14.17 31.16 -6.45
N GLY A 418 -15.45 31.11 -6.07
CA GLY A 418 -16.55 30.90 -7.00
C GLY A 418 -16.69 32.05 -8.00
N ALA A 419 -16.52 33.29 -7.55
CA ALA A 419 -16.53 34.46 -8.45
C ALA A 419 -15.36 34.41 -9.45
N LEU A 420 -14.17 33.99 -9.00
CA LEU A 420 -13.00 33.83 -9.88
C LEU A 420 -13.24 32.77 -10.95
N TYR A 421 -13.78 31.59 -10.59
CA TYR A 421 -14.11 30.57 -11.58
C TYR A 421 -15.23 31.02 -12.53
N ALA A 422 -16.24 31.74 -12.05
CA ALA A 422 -17.28 32.31 -12.91
C ALA A 422 -16.72 33.33 -13.91
N GLN A 423 -15.76 34.15 -13.49
CA GLN A 423 -15.03 35.07 -14.36
C GLN A 423 -14.22 34.33 -15.44
N VAL A 424 -13.64 33.17 -15.12
CA VAL A 424 -12.99 32.33 -16.14
C VAL A 424 -14.00 31.82 -17.15
N LEU A 425 -15.17 31.35 -16.69
CA LEU A 425 -16.19 30.81 -17.57
C LEU A 425 -16.88 31.85 -18.45
N SER A 426 -16.89 33.13 -18.06
CA SER A 426 -17.38 34.20 -18.95
C SER A 426 -16.44 34.44 -20.13
N ARG A 427 -15.14 34.15 -19.98
CA ARG A 427 -14.13 34.24 -21.04
C ARG A 427 -14.02 32.95 -21.86
N ASN A 428 -14.07 31.80 -21.19
CA ASN A 428 -14.01 30.48 -21.80
C ASN A 428 -15.05 29.53 -21.15
N PRO A 429 -16.26 29.40 -21.73
CA PRO A 429 -17.34 28.59 -21.16
C PRO A 429 -17.04 27.10 -21.01
N ALA A 430 -16.06 26.56 -21.76
CA ALA A 430 -15.66 25.16 -21.75
C ALA A 430 -14.42 24.88 -20.88
N HIS A 431 -13.94 25.86 -20.12
CA HIS A 431 -12.73 25.72 -19.32
C HIS A 431 -12.91 24.68 -18.21
N ALA A 432 -12.33 23.49 -18.39
CA ALA A 432 -12.57 22.34 -17.53
C ALA A 432 -12.18 22.58 -16.05
N GLY A 433 -11.05 23.25 -15.81
CA GLY A 433 -10.59 23.59 -14.44
C GLY A 433 -11.60 24.44 -13.67
N ALA A 434 -12.13 25.51 -14.30
CA ALA A 434 -13.13 26.37 -13.70
C ALA A 434 -14.50 25.70 -13.52
N LEU A 435 -14.92 24.84 -14.47
CA LEU A 435 -16.13 24.01 -14.32
C LEU A 435 -16.05 23.10 -13.10
N ARG A 436 -14.91 22.39 -12.94
CA ARG A 436 -14.65 21.56 -11.76
C ARG A 436 -14.65 22.40 -10.48
N GLY A 437 -13.97 23.54 -10.51
CA GLY A 437 -13.89 24.49 -9.40
C GLY A 437 -15.27 24.95 -8.91
N LEU A 438 -16.14 25.40 -9.82
CA LEU A 438 -17.50 25.84 -9.48
C LEU A 438 -18.36 24.73 -8.88
N VAL A 439 -18.35 23.53 -9.48
CA VAL A 439 -19.11 22.38 -8.94
C VAL A 439 -18.70 22.04 -7.51
N SER A 440 -17.44 22.27 -7.14
CA SER A 440 -16.92 22.06 -5.79
C SER A 440 -17.24 23.21 -4.82
N VAL A 441 -17.27 24.46 -5.26
CA VAL A 441 -17.40 25.63 -4.38
C VAL A 441 -18.86 26.07 -4.20
N ARG A 442 -19.68 25.94 -5.23
CA ARG A 442 -21.10 26.35 -5.23
C ARG A 442 -22.00 25.14 -5.01
N GLU A 443 -21.97 24.59 -3.80
CA GLU A 443 -22.88 23.50 -3.42
C GLU A 443 -24.33 23.96 -3.25
N ASP A 444 -24.51 25.26 -2.99
CA ASP A 444 -25.76 26.00 -2.87
C ASP A 444 -26.46 26.28 -4.21
N ALA A 445 -25.74 26.18 -5.33
CA ALA A 445 -26.31 26.39 -6.65
C ALA A 445 -27.43 25.39 -6.97
N ALA A 446 -28.41 25.83 -7.76
CA ALA A 446 -29.54 25.01 -8.16
C ALA A 446 -29.07 23.73 -8.87
N LEU A 447 -29.76 22.60 -8.62
CA LEU A 447 -29.39 21.29 -9.18
C LEU A 447 -29.24 21.35 -10.71
N ALA A 448 -30.14 22.03 -11.41
CA ALA A 448 -30.10 22.18 -12.87
C ALA A 448 -28.83 22.90 -13.36
N GLU A 449 -28.38 23.92 -12.64
CA GLU A 449 -27.18 24.67 -12.99
C GLU A 449 -25.92 23.81 -12.80
N ARG A 450 -25.84 23.09 -11.67
CA ARG A 450 -24.75 22.16 -11.37
C ARG A 450 -24.66 21.03 -12.39
N LEU A 451 -25.80 20.45 -12.79
CA LEU A 451 -25.86 19.45 -13.86
C LEU A 451 -25.45 20.04 -15.21
N GLY A 452 -25.81 21.28 -15.52
CA GLY A 452 -25.34 21.98 -16.71
C GLY A 452 -23.82 22.18 -16.74
N TRP A 453 -23.19 22.47 -15.60
CA TRP A 453 -21.73 22.52 -15.51
C TRP A 453 -21.08 21.16 -15.74
N LEU A 454 -21.67 20.10 -15.18
CA LEU A 454 -21.21 18.72 -15.37
C LEU A 454 -21.38 18.23 -16.82
N GLU A 455 -22.45 18.65 -17.50
CA GLU A 455 -22.65 18.37 -18.94
C GLU A 455 -21.55 19.01 -19.78
N ARG A 456 -21.27 20.31 -19.57
CA ARG A 456 -20.17 21.00 -20.29
C ARG A 456 -18.83 20.34 -20.00
N LEU A 457 -18.60 19.92 -18.76
CA LEU A 457 -17.36 19.25 -18.37
C LEU A 457 -17.24 17.86 -19.00
N TRP A 458 -18.36 17.12 -19.13
CA TRP A 458 -18.41 15.85 -19.86
C TRP A 458 -18.05 16.02 -21.35
N GLN A 459 -18.50 17.12 -21.96
CA GLN A 459 -18.21 17.47 -23.35
C GLN A 459 -16.78 18.00 -23.55
N ALA A 460 -16.16 18.57 -22.51
CA ALA A 460 -14.82 19.17 -22.59
C ALA A 460 -13.69 18.17 -22.88
N GLY A 461 -13.84 16.89 -22.53
CA GLY A 461 -12.85 15.87 -22.87
C GLY A 461 -12.97 14.57 -22.09
N ALA A 462 -12.32 13.52 -22.62
CA ALA A 462 -12.36 12.17 -22.04
C ALA A 462 -11.82 12.12 -20.60
N ASP A 463 -10.79 12.90 -20.27
CA ASP A 463 -10.19 13.01 -18.92
C ASP A 463 -11.19 13.46 -17.84
N HIS A 464 -12.31 14.05 -18.23
CA HIS A 464 -13.26 14.66 -17.30
C HIS A 464 -14.58 13.88 -17.17
N ARG A 465 -14.85 12.95 -18.09
CA ARG A 465 -16.10 12.19 -18.18
C ARG A 465 -16.42 11.41 -16.91
N SER A 466 -15.45 10.63 -16.43
CA SER A 466 -15.59 9.79 -15.24
C SER A 466 -15.90 10.62 -14.00
N TRP A 467 -15.18 11.72 -13.80
CA TRP A 467 -15.42 12.66 -12.70
C TRP A 467 -16.80 13.32 -12.82
N ALA A 468 -17.15 13.83 -14.01
CA ALA A 468 -18.42 14.51 -14.24
C ALA A 468 -19.62 13.58 -14.00
N ALA A 469 -19.58 12.37 -14.53
CA ALA A 469 -20.66 11.39 -14.36
C ALA A 469 -20.80 10.92 -12.91
N ARG A 470 -19.69 10.66 -12.20
CA ARG A 470 -19.73 10.33 -10.76
C ARG A 470 -20.42 11.43 -9.96
N ARG A 471 -20.05 12.69 -10.19
CA ARG A 471 -20.62 13.81 -9.44
C ARG A 471 -22.09 14.03 -9.81
N ALA A 472 -22.48 13.88 -11.07
CA ALA A 472 -23.87 13.98 -11.51
C ALA A 472 -24.77 12.91 -10.87
N VAL A 473 -24.33 11.65 -10.86
CA VAL A 473 -25.05 10.56 -10.19
C VAL A 473 -25.21 10.85 -8.70
N ALA A 474 -24.15 11.30 -8.02
CA ALA A 474 -24.22 11.62 -6.60
C ALA A 474 -25.26 12.72 -6.28
N LEU A 475 -25.36 13.75 -7.13
CA LEU A 475 -26.35 14.83 -6.97
C LEU A 475 -27.79 14.34 -7.22
N LEU A 476 -27.98 13.43 -8.17
CA LEU A 476 -29.30 12.91 -8.54
C LEU A 476 -29.80 11.81 -7.59
N GLU A 477 -28.90 11.04 -6.96
CA GLU A 477 -29.27 10.01 -5.97
C GLU A 477 -29.67 10.59 -4.61
N ARG A 478 -29.16 11.78 -4.27
CA ARG A 478 -29.43 12.48 -3.01
C ARG A 478 -29.82 13.94 -3.29
N PRO A 479 -30.98 14.17 -3.93
CA PRO A 479 -31.42 15.53 -4.22
C PRO A 479 -31.72 16.29 -2.92
N ALA A 480 -31.56 17.61 -2.96
CA ALA A 480 -31.87 18.47 -1.81
C ALA A 480 -33.36 18.34 -1.42
N PRO A 481 -33.70 18.46 -0.12
CA PRO A 481 -35.09 18.36 0.35
C PRO A 481 -36.02 19.29 -0.44
N GLY A 482 -37.13 18.74 -0.97
CA GLY A 482 -38.09 19.49 -1.78
C GLY A 482 -37.82 19.50 -3.29
N THR A 483 -36.75 18.87 -3.76
CA THR A 483 -36.48 18.70 -5.21
C THR A 483 -37.12 17.40 -5.72
N ALA A 484 -37.80 17.46 -6.86
CA ALA A 484 -38.37 16.27 -7.50
C ALA A 484 -37.26 15.31 -7.97
N MET A 485 -37.51 14.01 -7.88
CA MET A 485 -36.58 13.00 -8.41
C MET A 485 -36.60 13.01 -9.94
N ASP A 486 -35.43 13.15 -10.56
CA ASP A 486 -35.23 13.03 -12.01
C ASP A 486 -34.70 11.63 -12.35
N ASP A 487 -35.62 10.66 -12.42
CA ASP A 487 -35.28 9.26 -12.71
C ASP A 487 -34.68 9.07 -14.11
N ALA A 488 -35.10 9.88 -15.08
CA ALA A 488 -34.60 9.83 -16.45
C ALA A 488 -33.16 10.34 -16.53
N GLY A 489 -32.87 11.49 -15.91
CA GLY A 489 -31.52 12.02 -15.78
C GLY A 489 -30.61 11.08 -14.99
N LEU A 490 -31.10 10.51 -13.89
CA LEU A 490 -30.34 9.55 -13.09
C LEU A 490 -29.97 8.30 -13.91
N LYS A 491 -30.91 7.76 -14.70
CA LYS A 491 -30.65 6.62 -15.58
C LYS A 491 -29.59 6.96 -16.64
N LEU A 492 -29.69 8.14 -17.27
CA LEU A 492 -28.71 8.61 -18.25
C LEU A 492 -27.31 8.72 -17.64
N TRP A 493 -27.18 9.40 -16.51
CA TRP A 493 -25.89 9.62 -15.86
C TRP A 493 -25.28 8.33 -15.29
N ARG A 494 -26.10 7.37 -14.85
CA ARG A 494 -25.63 6.02 -14.49
C ARG A 494 -25.06 5.26 -15.67
N GLN A 495 -25.70 5.34 -16.84
CA GLN A 495 -25.16 4.71 -18.05
C GLN A 495 -23.84 5.37 -18.46
N ARG A 496 -23.79 6.71 -18.49
CA ARG A 496 -22.56 7.47 -18.76
C ARG A 496 -21.44 7.13 -17.79
N LEU A 497 -21.75 6.97 -16.50
CA LEU A 497 -20.78 6.56 -15.50
C LEU A 497 -20.23 5.16 -15.81
N LYS A 498 -21.09 4.21 -16.14
CA LYS A 498 -20.68 2.85 -16.53
C LYS A 498 -19.77 2.87 -17.76
N ASP A 499 -20.10 3.65 -18.78
CA ASP A 499 -19.31 3.75 -20.01
C ASP A 499 -17.95 4.43 -19.74
N ALA A 500 -17.92 5.47 -18.91
CA ALA A 500 -16.68 6.14 -18.52
C ALA A 500 -15.79 5.24 -17.66
N GLN A 501 -16.37 4.42 -16.77
CA GLN A 501 -15.63 3.44 -15.98
C GLN A 501 -15.00 2.36 -16.87
N ALA A 502 -15.74 1.82 -17.83
CA ALA A 502 -15.18 0.85 -18.78
C ALA A 502 -14.01 1.42 -19.59
N GLN A 503 -14.07 2.71 -19.94
CA GLN A 503 -12.95 3.40 -20.59
C GLN A 503 -11.75 3.60 -19.65
N ASP A 504 -11.99 3.94 -18.38
CA ASP A 504 -10.93 4.06 -17.37
C ASP A 504 -10.25 2.72 -17.11
N ASP A 505 -11.02 1.63 -17.03
CA ASP A 505 -10.51 0.27 -16.84
C ASP A 505 -9.63 -0.15 -18.02
N ALA A 506 -10.07 0.09 -19.27
CA ALA A 506 -9.26 -0.20 -20.47
C ALA A 506 -7.94 0.60 -20.50
N VAL A 507 -7.99 1.87 -20.11
CA VAL A 507 -6.79 2.73 -20.00
C VAL A 507 -5.85 2.19 -18.92
N TRP A 508 -6.40 1.75 -17.78
CA TRP A 508 -5.63 1.18 -16.68
C TRP A 508 -4.95 -0.14 -17.09
N ASP A 509 -5.67 -1.03 -17.74
CA ASP A 509 -5.15 -2.31 -18.24
C ASP A 509 -4.01 -2.08 -19.24
N ALA A 510 -4.20 -1.15 -20.18
CA ALA A 510 -3.15 -0.76 -21.13
C ALA A 510 -1.93 -0.11 -20.44
N LEU A 511 -2.16 0.69 -19.39
CA LEU A 511 -1.09 1.30 -18.59
C LEU A 511 -0.30 0.25 -17.80
N CYS A 512 -0.95 -0.83 -17.35
CA CYS A 512 -0.35 -1.95 -16.63
C CYS A 512 0.34 -2.98 -17.54
N ALA A 513 0.25 -2.84 -18.87
CA ALA A 513 0.90 -3.74 -19.79
C ALA A 513 2.36 -3.33 -20.07
N PRO A 514 3.37 -4.21 -19.94
CA PRO A 514 4.72 -3.96 -20.45
C PRO A 514 4.73 -3.94 -21.99
N PRO A 515 5.76 -3.36 -22.65
CA PRO A 515 7.01 -2.83 -22.09
C PRO A 515 6.91 -1.40 -21.52
N TRP A 516 7.61 -1.15 -20.39
CA TRP A 516 7.49 0.08 -19.59
C TRP A 516 8.15 1.32 -20.19
N PHE A 517 9.24 1.14 -20.94
CA PHE A 517 10.07 2.24 -21.45
C PHE A 517 9.68 2.74 -22.86
N GLN A 518 8.50 2.37 -23.35
CA GLN A 518 8.00 2.78 -24.66
C GLN A 518 7.02 3.95 -24.56
N HIS A 519 7.05 4.80 -25.59
CA HIS A 519 6.16 5.95 -25.73
C HIS A 519 6.17 6.91 -24.53
N LEU A 520 7.34 7.09 -23.92
CA LEU A 520 7.54 7.99 -22.79
C LEU A 520 7.82 9.43 -23.25
N SER A 521 7.23 10.39 -22.56
CA SER A 521 7.53 11.81 -22.69
C SER A 521 7.64 12.47 -21.31
N ARG A 522 8.21 13.69 -21.26
CA ARG A 522 8.23 14.47 -20.01
C ARG A 522 6.81 14.64 -19.49
N HIS A 523 6.67 14.66 -18.17
CA HIS A 523 5.38 14.97 -17.55
C HIS A 523 4.90 16.34 -18.01
N ASP A 524 3.59 16.47 -18.17
CA ASP A 524 2.89 17.69 -18.59
C ASP A 524 2.23 18.43 -17.41
N LEU A 525 2.58 18.05 -16.18
CA LEU A 525 2.06 18.66 -14.97
C LEU A 525 2.41 20.14 -14.86
N ASN A 526 1.44 20.93 -14.40
CA ASN A 526 1.70 22.30 -13.98
C ASN A 526 2.44 22.34 -12.64
N GLU A 527 2.96 23.51 -12.27
CA GLU A 527 3.79 23.66 -11.07
C GLU A 527 3.08 23.26 -9.76
N LEU A 528 1.76 23.47 -9.65
CA LEU A 528 1.00 23.07 -8.46
C LEU A 528 0.85 21.56 -8.37
N GLU A 529 0.52 20.91 -9.48
CA GLU A 529 0.43 19.45 -9.57
C GLU A 529 1.79 18.82 -9.26
N VAL A 530 2.89 19.43 -9.74
CA VAL A 530 4.24 19.01 -9.41
C VAL A 530 4.49 19.07 -7.90
N ASP A 531 4.10 20.16 -7.25
CA ASP A 531 4.27 20.34 -5.81
C ASP A 531 3.41 19.37 -4.99
N ASP A 532 2.19 19.04 -5.43
CA ASP A 532 1.32 18.07 -4.78
C ASP A 532 1.93 16.67 -4.82
N VAL A 533 2.38 16.23 -5.99
CA VAL A 533 3.01 14.92 -6.17
C VAL A 533 4.28 14.84 -5.34
N ARG A 534 5.15 15.86 -5.39
CA ARG A 534 6.38 15.89 -4.57
C ARG A 534 6.10 15.91 -3.08
N THR A 535 5.02 16.54 -2.65
CA THR A 535 4.59 16.56 -1.26
C THR A 535 4.12 15.17 -0.84
N ALA A 536 3.25 14.54 -1.63
CA ALA A 536 2.75 13.20 -1.38
C ALA A 536 3.89 12.16 -1.34
N LEU A 537 4.84 12.23 -2.27
CA LEU A 537 6.06 11.39 -2.25
C LEU A 537 6.88 11.61 -0.98
N GLY A 538 7.01 12.86 -0.52
CA GLY A 538 7.71 13.19 0.73
C GLY A 538 7.04 12.65 1.99
N TRP A 539 5.75 12.31 1.95
CA TRP A 539 5.08 11.66 3.09
C TRP A 539 5.62 10.24 3.33
N HIS A 540 6.22 9.61 2.32
CA HIS A 540 6.75 8.26 2.41
C HIS A 540 8.27 8.27 2.63
N SER A 541 8.70 8.03 3.86
CA SER A 541 10.12 7.97 4.20
C SER A 541 10.95 6.92 3.43
N PRO A 542 10.40 5.79 2.95
CA PRO A 542 11.20 4.84 2.19
C PRO A 542 11.55 5.29 0.77
N ILE A 543 10.90 6.35 0.25
CA ILE A 543 11.16 6.84 -1.12
C ILE A 543 12.39 7.77 -1.07
N GLU A 544 13.47 7.34 -1.70
CA GLU A 544 14.68 8.16 -1.82
C GLU A 544 14.65 9.02 -3.08
N ARG A 545 14.25 8.42 -4.21
CA ARG A 545 14.12 9.09 -5.51
C ARG A 545 12.90 8.59 -6.26
N ALA A 546 12.37 9.43 -7.14
CA ALA A 546 11.32 9.01 -8.06
C ALA A 546 11.38 9.75 -9.39
N TRP A 547 10.91 9.11 -10.45
CA TRP A 547 10.83 9.64 -11.81
C TRP A 547 9.39 9.59 -12.29
N LEU A 548 8.84 10.75 -12.65
CA LEU A 548 7.50 10.86 -13.20
C LEU A 548 7.59 11.13 -14.69
N VAL A 549 6.92 10.29 -15.48
CA VAL A 549 6.87 10.41 -16.95
C VAL A 549 5.42 10.26 -17.43
N THR A 550 5.11 10.90 -18.55
CA THR A 550 3.86 10.64 -19.27
C THR A 550 4.10 9.43 -20.19
N ARG A 551 3.20 8.45 -20.14
CA ARG A 551 3.15 7.35 -21.11
C ARG A 551 2.05 7.66 -22.11
N ARG A 552 2.33 7.59 -23.41
CA ARG A 552 1.28 7.72 -24.43
C ARG A 552 0.77 6.34 -24.81
N LEU A 553 -0.54 6.14 -24.66
CA LEU A 553 -1.22 4.92 -25.06
C LEU A 553 -1.85 5.15 -26.45
N PRO A 554 -1.42 4.45 -27.52
CA PRO A 554 -1.89 4.72 -28.88
C PRO A 554 -3.42 4.67 -29.04
N GLU A 555 -4.06 3.66 -28.46
CA GLU A 555 -5.52 3.46 -28.48
C GLU A 555 -6.27 4.45 -27.58
N HIS A 556 -5.56 5.17 -26.72
CA HIS A 556 -6.09 6.15 -25.77
C HIS A 556 -5.30 7.46 -25.79
N SER A 557 -4.91 7.92 -26.99
CA SER A 557 -4.01 9.07 -27.17
C SER A 557 -4.52 10.39 -26.59
N GLN A 558 -5.85 10.50 -26.36
CA GLN A 558 -6.48 11.66 -25.73
C GLN A 558 -6.46 11.62 -24.19
N ARG A 559 -5.98 10.53 -23.59
CA ARG A 559 -5.94 10.35 -22.14
C ARG A 559 -4.55 10.69 -21.62
N ARG A 560 -4.50 11.51 -20.57
CA ARG A 560 -3.26 11.69 -19.79
C ARG A 560 -3.02 10.44 -18.95
N THR A 561 -1.85 9.82 -19.10
CA THR A 561 -1.45 8.66 -18.29
C THR A 561 0.00 8.76 -17.87
N TYR A 562 0.29 8.34 -16.63
CA TYR A 562 1.59 8.55 -16.00
C TYR A 562 2.20 7.24 -15.53
N LEU A 563 3.51 7.11 -15.68
CA LEU A 563 4.31 6.13 -14.94
C LEU A 563 5.13 6.87 -13.89
N LEU A 564 5.15 6.31 -12.68
CA LEU A 564 5.94 6.83 -11.58
C LEU A 564 6.93 5.75 -11.13
N PHE A 565 8.18 5.88 -11.54
CA PHE A 565 9.25 4.97 -11.11
C PHE A 565 9.78 5.40 -9.74
N ILE A 566 9.98 4.45 -8.82
CA ILE A 566 10.30 4.73 -7.41
C ILE A 566 11.53 3.96 -6.99
N ASP A 567 12.53 4.67 -6.51
CA ASP A 567 13.69 4.10 -5.81
C ASP A 567 13.43 4.11 -4.30
N CYS A 568 13.35 2.92 -3.72
CA CYS A 568 13.08 2.71 -2.29
C CYS A 568 13.93 1.56 -1.73
N PRO A 569 15.27 1.71 -1.69
CA PRO A 569 16.19 0.63 -1.38
C PRO A 569 16.03 0.09 0.05
N GLN A 570 15.52 0.93 0.96
CA GLN A 570 15.28 0.59 2.36
C GLN A 570 13.99 -0.22 2.57
N LEU A 571 13.08 -0.23 1.58
CA LEU A 571 11.81 -0.94 1.69
C LEU A 571 11.95 -2.38 1.17
N PRO A 572 11.68 -3.41 2.01
CA PRO A 572 11.67 -4.79 1.56
C PRO A 572 10.68 -4.99 0.41
N GLU A 573 11.07 -5.76 -0.59
CA GLU A 573 10.30 -5.98 -1.82
C GLU A 573 8.84 -6.42 -1.59
N ALA A 574 8.61 -7.31 -0.63
CA ALA A 574 7.28 -7.76 -0.23
C ALA A 574 6.34 -6.63 0.26
N GLN A 575 6.88 -5.47 0.65
CA GLN A 575 6.11 -4.30 1.11
C GLN A 575 5.92 -3.24 0.02
N ARG A 576 6.65 -3.32 -1.11
CA ARG A 576 6.61 -2.34 -2.20
C ARG A 576 5.24 -2.25 -2.91
N PRO A 577 4.51 -3.36 -3.19
CA PRO A 577 3.16 -3.27 -3.74
C PRO A 577 2.20 -2.51 -2.83
N GLY A 578 2.39 -2.59 -1.51
CA GLY A 578 1.64 -1.80 -0.53
C GLY A 578 1.87 -0.29 -0.70
N LEU A 579 3.12 0.12 -0.88
CA LEU A 579 3.48 1.52 -1.16
C LEU A 579 2.87 1.99 -2.49
N CYS A 580 2.97 1.20 -3.56
CA CYS A 580 2.37 1.56 -4.86
C CYS A 580 0.86 1.76 -4.74
N ARG A 581 0.13 0.87 -4.04
CA ARG A 581 -1.31 1.02 -3.80
C ARG A 581 -1.65 2.31 -3.03
N GLN A 582 -0.85 2.65 -2.01
CA GLN A 582 -1.02 3.90 -1.27
C GLN A 582 -0.81 5.13 -2.16
N LEU A 583 0.21 5.11 -3.01
CA LEU A 583 0.49 6.22 -3.93
C LEU A 583 -0.61 6.41 -4.97
N ILE A 584 -1.20 5.33 -5.51
CA ILE A 584 -2.35 5.43 -6.43
C ILE A 584 -3.51 6.21 -5.78
N GLN A 585 -3.74 6.02 -4.48
CA GLN A 585 -4.83 6.68 -3.74
C GLN A 585 -4.49 8.11 -3.33
N GLN A 586 -3.21 8.40 -3.06
CA GLN A 586 -2.77 9.69 -2.52
C GLN A 586 -2.38 10.70 -3.60
N LEU A 587 -1.95 10.25 -4.77
CA LEU A 587 -1.53 11.11 -5.87
C LEU A 587 -2.75 11.67 -6.61
N ASP A 588 -2.96 12.97 -6.48
CA ASP A 588 -4.00 13.71 -7.20
C ASP A 588 -3.45 14.20 -8.54
N LEU A 589 -3.41 13.29 -9.52
CA LEU A 589 -2.95 13.57 -10.88
C LEU A 589 -4.13 13.75 -11.85
N PRO A 590 -3.97 14.54 -12.92
CA PRO A 590 -5.05 14.77 -13.88
C PRO A 590 -5.43 13.52 -14.71
N GLY A 591 -4.65 12.44 -14.60
CA GLY A 591 -4.92 11.13 -15.20
C GLY A 591 -4.34 10.00 -14.35
N PRO A 592 -4.62 8.73 -14.67
CA PRO A 592 -4.15 7.60 -13.88
C PRO A 592 -2.63 7.52 -13.86
N VAL A 593 -2.09 7.11 -12.72
CA VAL A 593 -0.67 6.87 -12.49
C VAL A 593 -0.44 5.44 -12.10
N LEU A 594 0.57 4.81 -12.69
CA LEU A 594 1.06 3.50 -12.28
C LEU A 594 2.42 3.65 -11.58
N PRO A 595 2.47 3.52 -10.25
CA PRO A 595 3.72 3.50 -9.51
C PRO A 595 4.42 2.15 -9.67
N LEU A 596 5.69 2.18 -10.04
CA LEU A 596 6.54 1.01 -10.26
C LEU A 596 7.82 1.18 -9.43
N CYS A 597 8.07 0.28 -8.49
CA CYS A 597 9.31 0.31 -7.72
C CYS A 597 10.47 -0.30 -8.52
N ALA A 598 11.66 0.30 -8.41
CA ALA A 598 12.87 -0.26 -9.00
C ALA A 598 13.23 -1.59 -8.32
N ASP A 599 13.42 -2.64 -9.12
CA ASP A 599 13.75 -4.00 -8.69
C ASP A 599 14.70 -4.65 -9.72
N ASP A 600 14.85 -5.98 -9.65
CA ASP A 600 15.75 -6.71 -10.53
C ASP A 600 15.26 -6.75 -12.00
N GLU A 601 13.94 -6.67 -12.24
CA GLU A 601 13.35 -6.60 -13.58
C GLU A 601 13.33 -5.16 -14.11
N LEU A 602 13.09 -4.20 -13.23
CA LEU A 602 13.04 -2.77 -13.52
C LEU A 602 14.27 -2.08 -12.92
N LYS A 603 15.43 -2.37 -13.52
CA LYS A 603 16.72 -1.90 -13.01
C LYS A 603 16.78 -0.38 -12.98
N LEU A 604 17.30 0.13 -11.87
CA LEU A 604 17.47 1.58 -11.63
C LEU A 604 18.25 2.28 -12.74
N ALA A 605 19.28 1.62 -13.29
CA ALA A 605 20.08 2.14 -14.39
C ALA A 605 19.27 2.30 -15.69
N ASP A 606 18.30 1.42 -15.93
CA ASP A 606 17.43 1.51 -17.11
C ASP A 606 16.41 2.64 -16.93
N ILE A 607 15.87 2.81 -15.71
CA ILE A 607 15.05 3.97 -15.37
C ILE A 607 15.84 5.27 -15.62
N GLU A 608 17.05 5.38 -15.07
CA GLU A 608 17.89 6.59 -15.25
C GLU A 608 18.28 6.84 -16.71
N ARG A 609 18.44 5.79 -17.53
CA ARG A 609 18.78 5.90 -18.95
C ARG A 609 17.59 6.28 -19.82
N HIS A 610 16.41 5.72 -19.54
CA HIS A 610 15.24 5.83 -20.42
C HIS A 610 14.21 6.87 -19.96
N THR A 611 14.36 7.41 -18.75
CA THR A 611 13.51 8.48 -18.24
C THR A 611 14.25 9.83 -18.21
N PHE A 612 13.58 10.87 -17.73
CA PHE A 612 14.16 12.20 -17.57
C PHE A 612 14.86 12.32 -16.21
N GLY A 613 15.41 13.49 -15.85
CA GLY A 613 16.01 13.67 -14.51
C GLY A 613 15.04 13.32 -13.36
N PRO A 614 15.53 13.05 -12.14
CA PRO A 614 14.68 12.68 -11.02
C PRO A 614 13.65 13.77 -10.75
N PHE A 615 12.39 13.34 -10.64
CA PHE A 615 11.27 14.20 -10.30
C PHE A 615 11.26 14.55 -8.82
N PHE A 616 11.67 13.61 -7.96
CA PHE A 616 11.79 13.74 -6.51
C PHE A 616 13.11 13.11 -6.04
N GLY A 617 13.69 13.66 -4.98
CA GLY A 617 14.99 13.24 -4.44
C GLY A 617 16.17 14.06 -4.99
N PRO A 618 17.39 13.84 -4.47
CA PRO A 618 18.59 14.54 -4.94
C PRO A 618 18.89 14.21 -6.41
N LEU A 619 19.45 15.18 -7.14
CA LEU A 619 19.98 14.95 -8.48
C LEU A 619 21.11 13.90 -8.41
N PRO A 620 21.24 12.99 -9.40
CA PRO A 620 22.34 12.05 -9.43
C PRO A 620 23.66 12.81 -9.40
N HIS A 621 24.59 12.37 -8.56
CA HIS A 621 25.95 12.91 -8.51
C HIS A 621 26.54 12.84 -9.92
N GLY A 622 26.91 14.00 -10.47
CA GLY A 622 27.58 14.06 -11.77
C GLY A 622 28.90 13.28 -11.72
N PRO A 623 29.44 12.84 -12.88
CA PRO A 623 30.69 12.10 -12.94
C PRO A 623 31.90 12.83 -12.30
N SER A 624 31.80 14.13 -12.01
CA SER A 624 32.83 14.90 -11.31
C SER A 624 32.84 14.70 -9.78
N GLU A 625 31.72 14.38 -9.13
CA GLU A 625 31.69 14.21 -7.65
C GLU A 625 32.13 12.81 -7.20
N GLN A 626 31.98 11.78 -8.04
CA GLN A 626 32.53 10.44 -7.76
C GLN A 626 34.07 10.42 -7.75
N ALA A 627 34.72 11.38 -8.42
CA ALA A 627 36.17 11.55 -8.36
C ALA A 627 36.64 12.27 -7.07
N ALA A 628 35.77 13.08 -6.46
CA ALA A 628 36.07 13.79 -5.21
C ALA A 628 35.87 12.91 -3.97
N LEU A 629 34.92 11.97 -4.01
CA LEU A 629 34.69 10.99 -2.92
C LEU A 629 35.68 9.82 -2.91
N ARG A 630 36.56 9.71 -3.92
CA ARG A 630 37.63 8.72 -4.02
C ARG A 630 39.03 9.30 -3.74
N ARG A 631 39.13 10.53 -3.24
CA ARG A 631 40.38 11.17 -2.83
C ARG A 631 40.46 11.35 -1.32
#